data_AF-A0A958KXB1-F1
#
_entry.id   AF-A0A958KXB1-F1
#
_cell.length_a   1.000
_cell.length_b   1.000
_cell.length_c   1.000
_cell.angle_alpha   90.00
_cell.angle_beta   90.00
_cell.angle_gamma   90.00
#
_symmetry.space_group_name_H-M   'P 1'
#
loop_
_entity.id
_entity.type
_entity.pdbx_description
1 polymer ?
#
loop_
_entity_poly.entity_id
_entity_poly.type
_entity_poly.pdbx_seq_one_letter_code
_entity_poly.pdbx_strand_id
1 'polypeptide(L)' 'HLTTPGQRGCVAGQGELKKVAFDPLFSINHTFAMCRANINRLLRRTWCTTKRPDRLVAHLDLYVNFHNRRLLPGK' A
#
# COMPACT_ATOMS: atom_id res chain seq x y z
N HIS A 1 12.75 -20.86 -3.85
CA HIS A 1 12.37 -19.43 -3.78
C HIS A 1 13.04 -18.71 -4.94
N LEU A 2 12.29 -17.96 -5.74
CA LEU A 2 12.87 -17.08 -6.77
C LEU A 2 13.28 -15.76 -6.11
N THR A 3 14.50 -15.29 -6.37
CA THR A 3 15.04 -14.05 -5.81
C THR A 3 15.41 -13.09 -6.93
N THR A 4 15.11 -11.81 -6.74
CA THR A 4 15.45 -10.74 -7.69
C THR A 4 16.36 -9.71 -7.02
N PRO A 5 17.37 -9.16 -7.71
CA PRO A 5 18.25 -8.15 -7.13
C PRO A 5 17.47 -6.91 -6.69
N GLY A 6 17.68 -6.49 -5.44
CA GLY A 6 17.07 -5.28 -4.89
C GLY A 6 17.67 -4.02 -5.52
N GLN A 7 16.83 -3.06 -5.88
CA GLN A 7 17.25 -1.76 -6.39
C GLN A 7 16.96 -0.67 -5.37
N ARG A 8 17.85 0.31 -5.27
CA ARG A 8 17.71 1.44 -4.33
C ARG A 8 16.54 2.32 -4.75
N GLY A 9 15.76 2.79 -3.77
CA GLY A 9 14.73 3.80 -3.98
C GLY A 9 15.32 5.10 -4.54
N CYS A 10 14.54 5.80 -5.36
CA CYS A 10 14.89 7.13 -5.86
C CYS A 10 14.46 8.19 -4.83
N VAL A 11 15.34 9.14 -4.53
CA VAL A 11 15.01 10.32 -3.71
C VAL A 11 14.36 11.38 -4.60
N ALA A 12 13.18 11.07 -5.15
CA ALA A 12 12.36 12.02 -5.91
C ALA A 12 10.92 11.93 -5.41
N GLY A 13 10.34 13.07 -5.00
CA GLY A 13 8.91 13.32 -4.71
C GLY A 13 8.18 12.35 -3.77
N GLN A 14 8.00 11.10 -4.18
CA GLN A 14 7.33 10.01 -3.47
C GLN A 14 8.27 9.04 -2.75
N GLY A 15 9.59 9.11 -2.95
CA GLY A 15 10.61 8.40 -2.14
C GLY A 15 10.67 6.86 -2.25
N GLU A 16 9.58 6.22 -2.66
CA GLU A 16 9.46 4.76 -2.78
C GLU A 16 9.62 4.25 -4.21
N LEU A 17 9.56 5.15 -5.21
CA LEU A 17 9.72 4.77 -6.60
C LEU A 17 11.19 4.44 -6.88
N LYS A 18 11.47 3.25 -7.40
CA LYS A 18 12.83 2.85 -7.77
C LYS A 18 13.27 3.57 -9.03
N LYS A 19 14.59 3.74 -9.21
CA LYS A 19 15.16 4.37 -10.42
C LYS A 19 14.92 3.53 -11.70
N VAL A 20 14.63 2.24 -11.55
CA VAL A 20 14.38 1.31 -12.64
C VAL A 20 12.92 1.35 -13.08
N ALA A 21 12.69 1.17 -14.38
CA ALA A 21 11.33 1.13 -14.96
C ALA A 21 10.52 -0.10 -14.50
N PHE A 22 11.19 -1.24 -14.31
CA PHE A 22 10.56 -2.48 -13.89
C PHE A 22 11.00 -2.85 -12.46
N ASP A 23 10.01 -3.02 -11.58
CA ASP A 23 10.20 -3.59 -10.26
C ASP A 23 9.27 -4.81 -10.10
N PRO A 24 9.82 -6.03 -9.89
CA PRO A 24 8.99 -7.22 -9.67
C PRO A 24 8.09 -7.11 -8.44
N LEU A 25 8.42 -6.23 -7.48
CA LEU A 25 7.62 -5.96 -6.29
C LEU A 25 6.66 -4.77 -6.47
N PHE A 26 6.59 -4.15 -7.66
CA PHE A 26 5.78 -2.96 -7.88
C PHE A 26 4.31 -3.19 -7.55
N SER A 27 3.72 -4.30 -8.02
CA SER A 27 2.30 -4.60 -7.83
C SER A 27 1.92 -4.64 -6.34
N ILE A 28 2.68 -5.38 -5.53
CA ILE A 28 2.43 -5.50 -4.10
C ILE A 28 2.71 -4.19 -3.34
N ASN A 29 3.80 -3.48 -3.68
CA ASN A 29 4.12 -2.20 -3.08
C ASN A 29 3.06 -1.14 -3.40
N HIS A 30 2.57 -1.13 -4.64
CA HIS A 30 1.49 -0.25 -5.07
C HIS A 30 0.18 -0.56 -4.34
N THR A 31 -0.16 -1.83 -4.14
CA THR A 31 -1.32 -2.23 -3.32
C THR A 31 -1.20 -1.73 -1.88
N PHE A 32 -0.02 -1.85 -1.26
CA PHE A 32 0.21 -1.31 0.08
C PHE A 32 0.16 0.22 0.13
N ALA A 33 0.69 0.91 -0.87
CA ALA A 33 0.60 2.35 -0.99
C ALA A 33 -0.87 2.81 -1.10
N MET A 34 -1.67 2.12 -1.92
CA MET A 34 -3.12 2.35 -2.02
C MET A 34 -3.83 2.12 -0.69
N CYS A 35 -3.51 1.03 0.02
CA CYS A 35 -4.08 0.75 1.34
C CYS A 35 -3.82 1.89 2.34
N ARG A 36 -2.57 2.36 2.41
CA ARG A 36 -2.18 3.48 3.28
C ARG A 36 -2.87 4.79 2.90
N ALA A 37 -3.06 5.05 1.59
CA ALA A 37 -3.70 6.26 1.10
C ALA A 37 -5.22 6.29 1.37
N ASN A 38 -5.88 5.14 1.31
CA ASN A 38 -7.34 5.03 1.48
C ASN A 38 -7.79 4.87 2.93
N ILE A 39 -6.87 4.48 3.82
CA ILE A 39 -7.16 4.35 5.25
C ILE A 39 -6.58 5.57 5.97
N ASN A 40 -7.44 6.52 6.35
CA ASN A 40 -7.05 7.79 7.01
C ASN A 40 -6.16 7.62 8.25
N ARG A 41 -6.20 6.46 8.92
CA ARG A 41 -5.39 6.11 10.09
C ARG A 41 -3.96 5.68 9.75
N LEU A 42 -3.72 5.31 8.49
CA LEU A 42 -2.42 4.85 7.96
C LEU A 42 -1.76 5.90 7.05
N LEU A 43 -2.50 6.95 6.67
CA LEU A 43 -1.99 8.07 5.91
C LEU A 43 -0.83 8.75 6.66
N ARG A 44 0.21 9.17 5.93
CA ARG A 44 1.33 9.91 6.52
C ARG A 44 0.84 11.28 7.02
N ARG A 45 1.30 11.71 8.20
CA ARG A 45 0.93 13.00 8.82
C ARG A 45 -0.58 13.15 9.10
N THR A 46 -1.23 12.05 9.52
CA THR A 46 -2.63 12.07 9.97
C THR A 46 -2.74 12.29 11.48
N TRP A 47 -3.83 12.91 11.92
CA TRP A 47 -4.24 13.01 13.32
C TRP A 47 -5.13 11.83 13.77
N CYS A 48 -5.55 10.98 12.83
CA CYS A 48 -6.38 9.83 13.13
C CYS A 48 -5.55 8.71 13.79
N THR A 49 -5.70 8.54 15.10
CA THR A 49 -5.03 7.48 15.86
C THR A 49 -5.92 6.24 16.02
N THR A 50 -5.30 5.07 16.20
CA THR A 50 -6.01 3.84 16.55
C THR A 50 -5.65 3.44 17.98
N LYS A 51 -6.61 3.52 18.90
CA LYS A 51 -6.44 3.08 20.31
C LYS A 51 -6.76 1.60 20.54
N ARG A 52 -7.42 0.97 19.57
CA ARG A 52 -7.99 -0.37 19.67
C ARG A 52 -7.63 -1.19 18.42
N PRO A 53 -6.85 -2.28 18.52
CA PRO A 53 -6.38 -3.03 17.37
C PRO A 53 -7.53 -3.71 16.61
N ASP A 54 -8.56 -4.20 17.31
CA ASP A 54 -9.77 -4.79 16.73
C ASP A 54 -10.49 -3.81 15.77
N ARG A 55 -10.49 -2.51 16.10
CA ARG A 55 -11.08 -1.48 15.25
C ARG A 55 -10.23 -1.15 14.03
N LEU A 56 -8.91 -1.38 14.09
CA LEU A 56 -8.05 -1.26 12.91
C LEU A 56 -8.29 -2.44 11.96
N VAL A 57 -8.38 -3.66 12.50
CA VAL A 57 -8.68 -4.87 11.72
C VAL A 57 -10.00 -4.72 10.98
N ALA A 58 -11.08 -4.31 11.65
CA ALA A 58 -12.37 -4.09 10.99
C ALA A 58 -12.31 -3.05 9.85
N HIS A 59 -11.49 -2.00 9.99
CA HIS A 59 -11.32 -0.99 8.94
C HIS A 59 -10.48 -1.53 7.76
N LEU A 60 -9.48 -2.35 8.05
CA LEU A 60 -8.70 -3.07 7.04
C LEU A 60 -9.60 -4.04 6.27
N ASP A 61 -10.43 -4.82 6.95
CA ASP A 61 -11.35 -5.78 6.31
C ASP A 61 -12.33 -5.09 5.36
N LEU A 62 -12.87 -3.93 5.78
CA LEU A 62 -13.71 -3.10 4.93
C LEU A 62 -12.97 -2.63 3.67
N TYR A 63 -11.72 -2.17 3.83
CA TYR A 63 -10.88 -1.76 2.71
C TYR A 63 -10.57 -2.94 1.78
N VAL A 64 -10.22 -4.11 2.32
CA VAL A 64 -9.93 -5.33 1.54
C VAL A 64 -11.14 -5.73 0.70
N ASN A 65 -12.34 -5.73 1.30
CA ASN A 65 -13.57 -6.02 0.56
C ASN A 65 -13.81 -5.03 -0.58
N PHE A 66 -13.66 -3.73 -0.32
CA PHE A 66 -13.81 -2.69 -1.32
C PHE A 66 -12.77 -2.80 -2.44
N HIS A 67 -11.49 -2.97 -2.09
CA HIS A 67 -10.39 -3.09 -3.03
C HIS A 67 -10.62 -4.26 -3.98
N ASN A 68 -10.97 -5.43 -3.43
CA ASN A 68 -11.18 -6.64 -4.22
C ASN A 68 -12.42 -6.58 -5.12
N ARG A 69 -13.47 -5.84 -4.73
CA ARG A 69 -14.74 -5.78 -5.49
C ARG A 69 -14.84 -4.60 -6.45
N ARG A 70 -14.11 -3.51 -6.21
CA ARG A 70 -14.31 -2.23 -6.91
C ARG A 70 -13.05 -1.66 -7.57
N LEU A 71 -11.86 -1.90 -7.00
CA LEU A 71 -10.62 -1.30 -7.48
C LEU A 71 -9.79 -2.25 -8.35
N LEU A 72 -9.87 -3.56 -8.09
CA LEU A 72 -9.31 -4.54 -9.01
C LEU A 72 -10.16 -4.55 -10.28
N PRO A 73 -9.56 -4.46 -11.48
CA PRO A 73 -10.29 -4.67 -12.71
C PRO A 73 -10.92 -6.06 -12.64
N GLY A 74 -12.24 -6.12 -12.81
CA GLY A 74 -12.91 -7.40 -13.05
C GLY A 74 -12.23 -8.05 -14.25
N LYS A 75 -11.80 -9.30 -14.09
CA LYS A 75 -11.50 -10.13 -15.26
C LYS A 75 -12.76 -10.29 -16.10
#